data_AF-A0A852PL47-F1
#
_entry.id   AF-A0A852PL47-F1
#
_cell.length_a   1.000
_cell.length_b   1.000
_cell.length_c   1.000
_cell.angle_alpha   90.00
_cell.angle_beta   90.00
_cell.angle_gamma   90.00
#
_symmetry.space_group_name_H-M   'P 1'
#
loop_
_entity.id
_entity.type
_entity.pdbx_description
1 polymer ?
#
loop_
_entity_poly.entity_id
_entity_poly.type
_entity_poly.pdbx_seq_one_letter_code
_entity_poly.pdbx_strand_id
1 'polypeptide(L)'
;MAALGLRVPGLGGPRWVPALRGLGALGVPGPGGPRRAMAGHNRWSKVRNVKGPRDAERSRLFQRLAQMLRAAAREGGPDPSLNPSLAHVVEQCRARNMPKASIEAILRGA
;
A
#
# COMPACT_ATOMS: atom_id res chain seq x y z
N MET A 1 -40.01 51.99 -18.47
CA MET A 1 -40.94 51.76 -17.33
C MET A 1 -41.86 50.62 -17.72
N ALA A 2 -41.84 49.56 -16.92
CA ALA A 2 -42.47 48.27 -17.21
C ALA A 2 -43.97 48.27 -16.94
N ALA A 3 -44.75 47.62 -17.81
CA ALA A 3 -46.09 47.14 -17.49
C ALA A 3 -46.49 45.98 -18.45
N LEU A 4 -46.16 44.76 -18.01
CA LEU A 4 -47.03 43.58 -17.98
C LEU A 4 -47.82 43.23 -19.25
N GLY A 5 -47.23 42.38 -20.11
CA GLY A 5 -47.93 41.64 -21.16
C GLY A 5 -48.75 40.48 -20.58
N LEU A 6 -50.08 40.58 -20.72
CA LEU A 6 -51.08 39.65 -20.23
C LEU A 6 -51.15 38.36 -21.08
N ARG A 7 -51.13 37.22 -20.37
CA ARG A 7 -51.90 35.97 -20.54
C ARG A 7 -52.35 35.58 -21.97
N VAL A 8 -51.73 34.52 -22.51
CA VAL A 8 -52.15 33.82 -23.73
C VAL A 8 -53.23 32.78 -23.41
N PRO A 9 -54.42 32.82 -24.04
CA PRO A 9 -55.42 31.75 -23.99
C PRO A 9 -55.52 31.03 -25.35
N GLY A 10 -55.40 29.71 -25.34
CA GLY A 10 -55.54 28.86 -26.54
C GLY A 10 -55.55 27.38 -26.17
N LEU A 11 -56.68 26.91 -25.62
CA LEU A 11 -56.96 25.50 -25.38
C LEU A 11 -57.22 24.79 -26.72
N GLY A 12 -56.45 23.74 -27.02
CA GLY A 12 -56.73 22.85 -28.15
C GLY A 12 -55.71 21.71 -28.27
N GLY A 13 -55.90 20.61 -27.53
CA GLY A 13 -55.16 19.37 -27.79
C GLY A 13 -55.14 18.37 -26.62
N PRO A 14 -55.65 17.14 -26.80
CA PRO A 14 -56.01 16.24 -25.69
C PRO A 14 -54.87 15.39 -25.13
N ARG A 15 -55.14 14.98 -23.90
CA ARG A 15 -54.43 14.11 -22.96
C ARG A 15 -54.17 12.68 -23.47
N TRP A 16 -52.97 12.19 -23.10
CA TRP A 16 -52.58 10.86 -22.60
C TRP A 16 -52.76 9.56 -23.44
N VAL A 17 -51.60 8.90 -23.58
CA VAL A 17 -51.22 7.49 -23.85
C VAL A 17 -51.53 6.87 -25.22
N PRO A 18 -50.48 6.29 -25.83
CA PRO A 18 -50.63 4.95 -26.38
C PRO A 18 -49.52 3.98 -25.94
N ALA A 19 -50.00 2.81 -25.54
CA ALA A 19 -49.41 1.49 -25.78
C ALA A 19 -48.12 1.10 -25.04
N LEU A 20 -48.33 0.50 -23.87
CA LEU A 20 -47.62 -0.72 -23.51
C LEU A 20 -47.77 -1.73 -24.67
N ARG A 21 -46.73 -1.86 -25.51
CA ARG A 21 -46.58 -2.97 -26.44
C ARG A 21 -45.22 -3.62 -26.20
N GLY A 22 -45.28 -4.91 -25.91
CA GLY A 22 -44.20 -5.71 -25.35
C GLY A 22 -42.86 -5.57 -26.05
N LEU A 23 -41.83 -5.36 -25.23
CA LEU A 23 -40.46 -5.74 -25.50
C LEU A 23 -40.20 -7.04 -24.72
N GLY A 24 -40.55 -8.16 -25.35
CA GLY A 24 -39.78 -9.39 -25.15
C GLY A 24 -38.43 -9.22 -25.84
N ALA A 25 -37.40 -9.82 -25.24
CA ALA A 25 -35.98 -9.74 -25.61
C ALA A 25 -35.25 -8.48 -25.13
N LEU A 26 -34.61 -8.61 -23.96
CA LEU A 26 -33.16 -8.51 -23.81
C LEU A 26 -32.84 -8.95 -22.38
N GLY A 27 -32.24 -10.13 -22.24
CA GLY A 27 -31.58 -10.52 -20.99
C GLY A 27 -30.48 -9.51 -20.72
N VAL A 28 -30.74 -8.59 -19.78
CA VAL A 28 -29.72 -7.70 -19.25
C VAL A 28 -28.95 -8.49 -18.20
N PRO A 29 -27.68 -8.89 -18.43
CA PRO A 29 -26.84 -9.34 -17.33
C PRO A 29 -26.62 -8.12 -16.43
N GLY A 30 -27.22 -8.15 -15.24
CA GLY A 30 -27.02 -7.11 -14.23
C GLY A 30 -25.52 -6.96 -13.94
N PRO A 31 -24.95 -5.73 -13.95
CA PRO A 31 -23.56 -5.52 -13.55
C PRO A 31 -23.50 -5.55 -12.01
N GLY A 32 -23.65 -6.74 -11.45
CA GLY A 32 -23.66 -7.02 -10.01
C GLY A 32 -22.48 -7.86 -9.55
N GLY A 33 -21.33 -7.78 -10.23
CA GLY A 33 -20.08 -8.28 -9.67
C GLY A 33 -19.67 -7.43 -8.46
N PRO A 34 -19.01 -7.98 -7.42
CA PRO A 34 -18.54 -7.19 -6.30
C PRO A 34 -17.65 -6.06 -6.84
N ARG A 35 -18.17 -4.83 -6.82
CA ARG A 35 -17.39 -3.63 -7.07
C ARG A 35 -16.33 -3.60 -5.98
N ARG A 36 -15.18 -4.21 -6.26
CA ARG A 36 -13.98 -4.13 -5.42
C ARG A 36 -13.75 -2.64 -5.22
N ALA A 37 -14.10 -2.16 -4.03
CA ALA A 37 -14.09 -0.75 -3.70
C ALA A 37 -12.76 -0.18 -4.16
N MET A 38 -12.81 0.78 -5.08
CA MET A 38 -11.61 1.44 -5.59
C MET A 38 -10.88 2.00 -4.37
N ALA A 39 -9.72 1.43 -4.07
CA ALA A 39 -8.85 1.94 -3.02
C ALA A 39 -8.57 3.41 -3.34
N GLY A 40 -9.09 4.32 -2.51
CA GLY A 40 -9.13 5.75 -2.79
C GLY A 40 -7.77 6.34 -3.18
N HIS A 41 -7.81 7.42 -3.97
CA HIS A 41 -6.69 8.13 -4.59
C HIS A 41 -5.70 8.83 -3.63
N ASN A 42 -5.61 8.40 -2.36
CA ASN A 42 -4.62 8.95 -1.43
C ASN A 42 -3.35 8.09 -1.44
N ARG A 43 -2.39 8.49 -2.29
CA ARG A 43 -1.06 7.87 -2.41
C ARG A 43 -0.33 7.78 -1.07
N TRP A 44 -0.46 8.79 -0.20
CA TRP A 44 0.22 8.85 1.08
C TRP A 44 -0.27 7.77 2.05
N SER A 45 -1.58 7.62 2.21
CA SER A 45 -2.16 6.59 3.10
C SER A 45 -1.76 5.17 2.69
N LYS A 46 -1.69 4.91 1.38
CA LYS A 46 -1.27 3.61 0.85
C LYS A 46 0.22 3.35 1.07
N VAL A 47 1.07 4.35 0.83
CA VAL A 47 2.51 4.26 1.11
C VAL A 47 2.77 4.04 2.59
N ARG A 48 2.10 4.77 3.49
CA ARG A 48 2.25 4.61 4.95
C ARG A 48 1.88 3.21 5.42
N ASN A 49 0.72 2.69 5.00
CA ASN A 49 0.24 1.37 5.43
C ASN A 49 1.14 0.23 4.92
N VAL A 50 1.80 0.41 3.78
CA VAL A 50 2.73 -0.59 3.24
C VAL A 50 4.12 -0.44 3.86
N LYS A 51 4.60 0.78 4.06
CA LYS A 51 5.95 1.08 4.54
C LYS A 51 6.12 0.82 6.04
N GLY A 52 5.14 1.21 6.86
CA GLY A 52 5.19 1.02 8.33
C GLY A 52 5.52 -0.42 8.78
N PRO A 53 4.73 -1.44 8.40
CA PRO A 53 5.01 -2.82 8.80
C PRO A 53 6.33 -3.33 8.24
N ARG A 54 6.66 -3.00 6.98
CA ARG A 54 7.92 -3.41 6.34
C ARG A 54 9.15 -2.83 7.01
N ASP A 55 9.10 -1.57 7.43
CA ASP A 55 10.20 -0.94 8.14
C ASP A 55 10.35 -1.51 9.57
N ALA A 56 9.24 -1.87 10.22
CA ALA A 56 9.27 -2.56 11.52
C ALA A 56 9.85 -3.99 11.42
N GLU A 57 9.53 -4.72 10.35
CA GLU A 57 10.13 -6.03 10.09
C GLU A 57 11.63 -5.90 9.80
N ARG A 58 12.02 -4.95 8.95
CA ARG A 58 13.43 -4.70 8.64
C ARG A 58 14.23 -4.32 9.88
N SER A 59 13.71 -3.46 10.75
CA SER A 59 14.41 -3.06 11.97
C SER A 59 14.60 -4.23 12.94
N ARG A 60 13.60 -5.10 13.11
CA ARG A 60 13.71 -6.34 13.90
C ARG A 60 14.79 -7.27 13.35
N LEU A 61 14.88 -7.42 12.03
CA LEU A 61 15.92 -8.23 11.40
C LEU A 61 17.32 -7.66 11.66
N PHE A 62 17.50 -6.36 11.57
CA PHE A 62 18.77 -5.71 11.88
C PHE A 62 19.16 -5.83 13.36
N GLN A 63 18.18 -5.75 14.27
CA GLN A 63 18.43 -5.97 15.70
C GLN A 63 18.90 -7.40 16.00
N ARG A 64 18.31 -8.41 15.35
CA ARG A 64 18.73 -9.81 15.49
C ARG A 64 20.15 -10.02 14.99
N LEU A 65 20.46 -9.53 13.79
CA LEU A 65 21.80 -9.61 13.21
C LEU A 65 22.84 -8.88 14.07
N ALA A 66 22.50 -7.70 14.61
CA ALA A 66 23.40 -6.95 15.48
C ALA A 66 23.71 -7.70 16.79
N GLN A 67 22.73 -8.38 17.38
CA GLN A 67 22.95 -9.21 18.57
C GLN A 67 23.84 -10.42 18.27
N MET A 68 23.60 -11.10 17.14
CA MET A 68 24.45 -12.22 16.70
C MET A 68 25.89 -11.77 16.45
N LEU A 69 26.08 -10.60 15.82
CA LEU A 69 27.40 -10.04 15.57
C LEU A 69 28.14 -9.70 16.86
N ARG A 70 27.45 -9.11 17.85
CA ARG A 70 28.04 -8.86 19.19
C ARG A 70 28.39 -10.14 19.93
N ALA A 71 27.52 -11.14 19.90
CA ALA A 71 27.79 -12.42 20.56
C ALA A 71 29.04 -13.09 19.96
N ALA A 72 29.11 -13.17 18.63
CA ALA A 72 30.27 -13.73 17.93
C ALA A 72 31.57 -12.95 18.20
N ALA A 73 31.49 -11.61 18.27
CA ALA A 73 32.64 -10.76 18.58
C ALA A 73 33.12 -10.91 20.04
N ARG A 74 32.21 -11.13 21.00
CA ARG A 74 32.57 -11.37 22.41
C ARG A 74 33.24 -12.74 22.61
N GLU A 75 32.85 -13.74 21.83
CA GLU A 75 33.38 -15.10 21.96
C GLU A 75 34.72 -15.31 21.24
N GLY A 76 34.90 -14.72 20.05
CA GLY A 76 36.07 -14.97 19.20
C GLY A 76 36.90 -13.74 18.85
N GLY A 77 36.69 -12.61 19.55
CA GLY A 77 37.37 -11.35 19.29
C GLY A 77 36.79 -10.58 18.08
N PRO A 78 37.24 -9.33 17.88
CA PRO A 78 36.69 -8.43 16.87
C PRO A 78 37.16 -8.72 15.43
N ASP A 79 38.06 -9.70 15.24
CA ASP A 79 38.72 -9.96 13.96
C ASP A 79 38.00 -11.05 13.12
N PRO A 80 37.41 -10.71 11.97
CA PRO A 80 36.69 -11.65 11.11
C PRO A 80 37.58 -12.70 10.43
N SER A 81 38.90 -12.49 10.41
CA SER A 81 39.86 -13.47 9.87
C SER A 81 40.18 -14.60 10.86
N LEU A 82 39.94 -14.38 12.16
CA LEU A 82 40.26 -15.34 13.22
C LEU A 82 39.03 -16.17 13.64
N ASN A 83 37.81 -15.75 13.25
CA ASN A 83 36.58 -16.42 13.63
C ASN A 83 35.66 -16.71 12.40
N PRO A 84 35.49 -17.99 12.00
CA PRO A 84 34.60 -18.36 10.90
C PRO A 84 33.12 -18.09 11.21
N SER A 85 32.72 -18.09 12.49
CA SER A 85 31.36 -17.72 12.91
C SER A 85 31.08 -16.24 12.64
N LEU A 86 32.05 -15.37 12.96
CA LEU A 86 31.95 -13.93 12.70
C LEU A 86 31.90 -13.65 11.18
N ALA A 87 32.74 -14.31 10.39
CA ALA A 87 32.72 -14.20 8.94
C ALA A 87 31.35 -14.60 8.35
N HIS A 88 30.76 -15.71 8.81
CA HIS A 88 29.43 -16.13 8.36
C HIS A 88 28.35 -15.09 8.70
N VAL A 89 28.36 -14.54 9.92
CA VAL A 89 27.41 -13.50 10.33
C VAL A 89 27.60 -12.21 9.50
N VAL A 90 28.84 -11.83 9.19
CA VAL A 90 29.14 -10.67 8.34
C VAL A 90 28.58 -10.86 6.93
N GLU A 91 28.69 -12.05 6.35
CA GLU A 91 28.08 -12.36 5.05
C GLU A 91 26.54 -12.29 5.11
N GLN A 92 25.92 -12.79 6.18
CA GLN A 92 24.48 -12.63 6.40
C GLN A 92 24.05 -11.16 6.52
N CYS A 93 24.85 -10.33 7.20
CA CYS A 93 24.62 -8.89 7.29
C CYS A 93 24.71 -8.21 5.91
N ARG A 94 25.70 -8.57 5.09
CA ARG A 94 25.87 -8.07 3.73
C ARG A 94 24.72 -8.48 2.82
N ALA A 95 24.28 -9.73 2.91
CA ALA A 95 23.14 -10.26 2.16
C ALA A 95 21.82 -9.52 2.47
N ARG A 96 21.68 -8.95 3.68
CA ARG A 96 20.52 -8.13 4.07
C ARG A 96 20.73 -6.62 3.90
N ASN A 97 21.73 -6.20 3.13
CA ASN A 97 22.06 -4.80 2.87
C ASN A 97 22.35 -3.98 4.15
N MET A 98 22.89 -4.61 5.19
CA MET A 98 23.36 -3.86 6.36
C MET A 98 24.60 -3.03 5.96
N PRO A 99 24.64 -1.72 6.27
CA PRO A 99 25.77 -0.88 5.90
C PRO A 99 27.03 -1.27 6.68
N LYS A 100 28.18 -1.26 5.99
CA LYS A 100 29.50 -1.58 6.58
C LYS A 100 29.79 -0.73 7.82
N ALA A 101 29.44 0.54 7.80
CA ALA A 101 29.59 1.45 8.94
C ALA A 101 28.85 0.97 10.21
N SER A 102 27.68 0.33 10.08
CA SER A 102 26.98 -0.25 11.24
C SER A 102 27.64 -1.53 11.74
N ILE A 103 28.15 -2.38 10.84
CA ILE A 103 28.90 -3.60 11.21
C ILE A 103 30.16 -3.21 12.00
N GLU A 104 30.94 -2.26 11.48
CA GLU A 104 32.13 -1.77 12.16
C GLU A 104 31.81 -1.04 13.47
N ALA A 105 30.73 -0.26 13.54
CA ALA A 105 30.32 0.38 14.78
C ALA A 105 29.96 -0.65 15.86
N ILE A 106 29.36 -1.78 15.47
CA ILE A 106 29.06 -2.87 16.40
C ILE A 106 30.35 -3.57 16.84
N LEU A 107 31.28 -3.83 15.92
CA LEU A 107 32.57 -4.47 16.24
C LEU A 107 33.45 -3.60 17.14
N ARG A 108 33.47 -2.28 16.92
CA ARG A 108 34.22 -1.34 17.76
C ARG A 108 33.65 -1.18 19.17
N GLY A 109 32.37 -1.45 19.36
CA GLY A 109 31.69 -1.31 20.66
C GLY A 109 31.49 -2.63 21.40
N ALA A 110 31.99 -3.75 20.86
CA ALA A 110 31.89 -5.08 21.45
C ALA A 110 33.08 -5.40 22.35
#